data_AF-A0A915Z845-F1
#
_entry.id   AF-A0A915Z845-F1
#
_cell.length_a   1.000
_cell.length_b   1.000
_cell.length_c   1.000
_cell.angle_alpha   90.00
_cell.angle_beta   90.00
_cell.angle_gamma   90.00
#
_symmetry.space_group_name_H-M   'P 1'
#
loop_
_entity.id
_entity.type
_entity.pdbx_description
1 polymer ?
#
loop_
_entity_poly.entity_id
_entity_poly.type
_entity_poly.pdbx_seq_one_letter_code
_entity_poly.pdbx_strand_id
1 'polypeptide(L)'
;MKRCWDSNPNNRPSAIEVGELIRLFRSRKNEEIEKQFIEAEEYRKTNLLSVENIQSTTHHPQAYYTSRLLNSYTKDLSKYDNINNNSVEIVDFTMISAEDEDKYK
;
A
#
# COMPACT_ATOMS: atom_id res chain seq x y z
N MET A 1 16.08 -5.50 3.55
CA MET A 1 15.79 -4.56 2.45
C MET A 1 16.71 -4.71 1.25
N LYS A 2 18.04 -4.89 1.40
CA LYS A 2 18.95 -4.98 0.24
C LYS A 2 18.64 -6.07 -0.80
N ARG A 3 17.95 -7.14 -0.41
CA ARG A 3 17.48 -8.18 -1.35
C ARG A 3 16.15 -7.83 -2.01
N CYS A 4 15.31 -7.02 -1.36
CA CYS A 4 13.97 -6.69 -1.84
C CYS A 4 13.98 -5.79 -3.08
N TRP A 5 15.02 -4.96 -3.23
CA TRP A 5 15.23 -4.07 -4.37
C TRP A 5 16.23 -4.61 -5.40
N ASP A 6 16.52 -5.92 -5.40
CA ASP A 6 17.45 -6.51 -6.37
C ASP A 6 16.91 -6.31 -7.79
N SER A 7 17.81 -5.94 -8.73
CA SER A 7 17.44 -5.72 -10.12
C SER A 7 16.95 -7.01 -10.78
N ASN A 8 17.48 -8.17 -10.37
CA ASN A 8 17.02 -9.48 -10.78
C ASN A 8 15.84 -9.92 -9.87
N PRO A 9 14.62 -10.12 -10.42
CA PRO A 9 13.47 -10.55 -9.64
C PRO A 9 13.67 -11.86 -8.89
N ASN A 10 14.47 -12.80 -9.43
CA ASN A 10 14.70 -14.12 -8.82
C ASN A 10 15.52 -14.06 -7.53
N ASN A 11 16.24 -12.95 -7.29
CA ASN A 11 17.02 -12.74 -6.08
C ASN A 11 16.18 -12.10 -4.95
N ARG A 12 14.99 -11.59 -5.27
CA ARG A 12 14.10 -10.96 -4.30
C ARG A 12 13.49 -12.03 -3.40
N PRO A 13 13.38 -11.78 -2.09
CA PRO A 13 12.68 -12.69 -1.20
C PRO A 13 11.20 -12.76 -1.57
N SER A 14 10.60 -13.92 -1.34
CA SER A 14 9.16 -14.12 -1.38
C SER A 14 8.47 -13.29 -0.29
N ALA A 15 7.16 -13.04 -0.48
CA ALA A 15 6.35 -12.37 0.54
C ALA A 15 6.34 -13.12 1.88
N ILE A 16 6.42 -14.45 1.84
CA ILE A 16 6.48 -15.31 3.04
C ILE A 16 7.77 -15.03 3.82
N GLU A 17 8.94 -15.08 3.16
CA GLU A 17 10.23 -14.79 3.80
C GLU A 17 10.27 -13.37 4.40
N VAL A 18 9.71 -12.38 3.69
CA VAL A 18 9.63 -11.01 4.19
C VAL A 18 8.75 -10.93 5.44
N GLY A 19 7.59 -11.60 5.43
CA GLY A 19 6.68 -11.67 6.58
C GLY A 19 7.33 -12.28 7.81
N GLU A 20 8.10 -13.37 7.63
CA GLU A 20 8.85 -14.00 8.72
C GLU A 20 9.92 -13.07 9.31
N LEU A 21 10.67 -12.36 8.45
CA LEU A 21 11.66 -11.38 8.88
C LEU A 21 11.03 -10.24 9.68
N ILE A 22 9.88 -9.72 9.24
CA ILE A 22 9.13 -8.68 9.96
C ILE A 22 8.65 -9.19 11.31
N ARG A 23 8.12 -10.43 11.37
CA ARG A 23 7.68 -11.04 12.62
C ARG A 23 8.84 -11.19 13.61
N LEU A 24 10.00 -11.65 13.14
CA LEU A 24 11.21 -11.76 13.96
C LEU A 24 11.67 -10.40 14.46
N PHE A 25 11.65 -9.38 13.60
CA PHE A 25 11.99 -8.01 13.99
C PHE A 25 11.06 -7.49 15.08
N ARG A 26 9.74 -7.64 14.92
CA ARG A 26 8.74 -7.22 15.93
C ARG A 26 8.88 -7.95 17.27
N SER A 27 9.32 -9.21 17.25
CA SER A 27 9.56 -9.96 18.49
C SER A 27 10.77 -9.44 19.27
N ARG A 28 11.73 -8.80 18.60
CA ARG A 28 12.87 -8.15 19.23
C ARG A 28 12.44 -6.77 19.69
N LYS A 29 11.89 -6.68 20.89
CA LYS A 29 11.51 -5.39 21.49
C LYS A 29 12.72 -4.48 21.58
N ASN A 30 12.66 -3.34 20.90
CA ASN A 30 13.63 -2.27 20.98
C ASN A 30 12.86 -0.97 21.08
N GLU A 31 12.88 -0.36 22.26
CA GLU A 31 12.09 0.82 22.60
C GLU A 31 12.43 2.03 21.73
N GLU A 32 13.71 2.19 21.37
CA GLU A 32 14.17 3.28 20.50
C GLU A 32 13.60 3.14 19.09
N ILE A 33 13.61 1.93 18.55
CA ILE A 33 13.03 1.62 17.24
C ILE A 33 11.52 1.86 17.27
N GLU A 34 10.83 1.39 18.30
CA GLU A 34 9.38 1.57 18.46
C GLU A 34 8.99 3.05 18.48
N LYS A 35 9.75 3.86 19.22
CA LYS A 35 9.56 5.32 19.24
C LYS A 35 9.71 5.94 17.85
N GLN A 36 10.74 5.56 17.10
CA GLN A 36 10.95 6.05 15.72
C GLN A 36 9.79 5.69 14.78
N PHE A 37 9.21 4.50 14.92
CA PHE A 37 8.02 4.10 14.15
C PHE A 37 6.79 4.96 14.50
N ILE A 38 6.58 5.24 15.79
CA ILE A 38 5.46 6.08 16.24
C ILE A 38 5.60 7.49 15.67
N GLU A 39 6.77 8.11 15.80
CA GLU A 39 7.03 9.46 15.27
C GLU A 39 6.84 9.54 13.76
N ALA A 40 7.35 8.55 13.02
CA ALA A 40 7.17 8.48 11.56
C ALA A 40 5.68 8.34 11.16
N GLU A 41 4.90 7.58 11.93
CA GLU A 41 3.47 7.38 11.69
C GLU A 41 2.65 8.63 12.02
N GLU A 42 2.99 9.35 13.08
CA GLU A 42 2.40 10.65 13.41
C GLU A 42 2.71 11.69 12.31
N TYR A 43 3.95 11.72 11.81
CA TYR A 43 4.33 12.55 10.68
C TYR A 43 3.52 12.20 9.42
N ARG A 44 3.37 10.91 9.10
CA ARG A 44 2.58 10.46 7.95
C ARG A 44 1.12 10.91 8.03
N LYS A 45 0.49 10.78 9.20
CA LYS A 45 -0.91 11.18 9.42
C LYS A 45 -1.09 12.69 9.31
N THR A 46 -0.20 13.47 9.90
CA THR A 46 -0.26 14.94 9.88
C THR A 46 0.02 15.53 8.50
N ASN A 47 0.83 14.86 7.67
CA ASN A 47 1.18 15.30 6.32
C ASN A 47 0.35 14.64 5.20
N LEU A 48 -0.68 13.86 5.53
CA LEU A 48 -1.49 13.12 4.55
C LEU A 48 -2.09 14.03 3.47
N LEU A 49 -2.54 15.23 3.84
CA LEU A 49 -3.11 16.24 2.93
C LEU A 49 -2.11 16.78 1.89
N SER A 50 -0.80 16.66 2.14
CA SER A 50 0.21 17.06 1.15
C SER A 50 0.32 16.05 -0.01
N VAL A 51 -0.07 14.80 0.21
CA VAL A 51 0.06 13.70 -0.77
C VAL A 51 -1.06 13.71 -1.81
N GLU A 52 -2.26 14.17 -1.44
CA GLU A 52 -3.38 14.37 -2.39
C GLU A 52 -2.99 15.39 -3.49
N ASN A 53 -2.16 16.37 -3.15
CA ASN A 53 -1.64 17.36 -4.08
C ASN A 53 -0.49 16.82 -4.98
N ILE A 54 0.20 15.75 -4.56
CA ILE A 54 1.27 15.10 -5.34
C ILE A 54 0.70 14.25 -6.48
N GLN A 55 -0.48 13.63 -6.31
CA GLN A 55 -1.14 12.90 -7.40
C GLN A 55 -1.51 13.79 -8.59
N SER A 56 -1.69 15.09 -8.34
CA SER A 56 -2.10 16.07 -9.37
C SER A 56 -0.94 16.74 -10.09
N THR A 57 0.30 16.63 -9.58
CA THR A 57 1.42 17.43 -10.08
C THR A 57 2.55 16.56 -10.61
N THR A 58 2.57 16.43 -11.94
CA THR A 58 3.69 15.98 -12.79
C THR A 58 4.06 14.50 -12.72
N HIS A 59 3.55 13.73 -13.68
CA HIS A 59 4.16 12.45 -14.04
C HIS A 59 5.61 12.66 -14.49
N HIS A 60 6.54 11.86 -13.96
CA HIS A 60 7.93 11.87 -14.38
C HIS A 60 8.03 11.55 -15.88
N PRO A 61 8.84 12.27 -16.69
CA PRO A 61 8.85 12.11 -18.15
C PRO A 61 9.17 10.69 -18.64
N GLN A 62 9.86 9.89 -17.83
CA GLN A 62 10.26 8.51 -18.10
C GLN A 62 9.31 7.47 -17.49
N ALA A 63 8.20 7.88 -16.86
CA ALA A 63 7.22 6.94 -16.32
C ALA A 63 6.44 6.27 -17.46
N TYR A 64 6.59 4.94 -17.61
CA TYR A 64 5.84 4.17 -18.61
C TYR A 64 4.37 3.95 -18.22
N TYR A 65 4.10 3.91 -16.92
CA TYR A 65 2.76 3.81 -16.35
C TYR A 65 2.41 5.13 -15.68
N THR A 66 1.79 6.05 -16.42
CA THR A 66 0.97 7.08 -15.79
C THR A 66 -0.19 6.37 -15.09
N SER A 67 -0.63 6.86 -13.94
CA SER A 67 -1.86 6.36 -13.31
C SER A 67 -2.96 6.38 -14.37
N ARG A 68 -3.39 5.20 -14.83
CA ARG A 68 -4.49 5.07 -15.77
C ARG A 68 -5.76 5.22 -14.95
N LEU A 69 -6.66 6.10 -15.38
CA LEU A 69 -8.02 6.15 -14.83
C LEU A 69 -8.58 4.72 -14.89
N LEU A 70 -9.16 4.25 -13.79
CA LEU A 70 -9.77 2.93 -13.75
C LEU A 70 -10.86 2.91 -14.83
N ASN A 71 -10.66 2.07 -15.84
CA ASN A 71 -11.49 2.07 -17.03
C ASN A 71 -12.91 1.60 -16.67
N SER A 72 -13.96 2.20 -17.24
CA SER A 72 -15.36 1.90 -16.88
C SER A 72 -15.76 0.44 -17.06
N TYR A 73 -14.96 -0.35 -17.79
CA TYR A 73 -15.11 -1.79 -17.91
C TYR A 73 -15.03 -2.54 -16.57
N THR A 74 -14.42 -1.97 -15.52
CA THR A 74 -14.45 -2.58 -14.17
C THR A 74 -15.81 -2.53 -13.51
N LYS A 75 -16.72 -1.68 -13.98
CA LYS A 75 -18.10 -1.56 -13.49
C LYS A 75 -18.93 -2.80 -13.82
N ASP A 76 -18.59 -3.49 -14.90
CA ASP A 76 -19.30 -4.67 -15.42
C ASP A 76 -18.56 -5.99 -15.11
N LEU A 77 -17.45 -5.97 -14.35
CA LEU A 77 -16.85 -7.22 -13.89
C LEU A 77 -17.78 -7.89 -12.87
N SER A 78 -18.11 -9.16 -13.10
CA SER A 78 -18.86 -9.96 -12.13
C SER A 78 -18.09 -10.00 -10.81
N LYS A 79 -18.77 -9.69 -9.70
CA LYS A 79 -18.12 -9.62 -8.38
C LYS A 79 -17.54 -10.96 -7.91
N TYR A 80 -17.86 -12.07 -8.57
CA TYR A 80 -17.45 -13.40 -8.17
C TYR A 80 -17.46 -14.36 -9.36
N ASP A 81 -16.29 -14.65 -9.92
CA ASP A 81 -16.03 -16.00 -10.43
C ASP A 81 -15.15 -16.70 -9.39
N ASN A 82 -15.84 -17.38 -8.47
CA ASN A 82 -15.23 -18.26 -7.47
C ASN A 82 -14.51 -19.40 -8.19
N ILE A 83 -13.21 -19.23 -8.43
CA ILE A 83 -12.27 -20.32 -8.71
C ILE A 83 -11.00 -20.02 -7.90
N ASN A 84 -10.97 -20.56 -6.67
CA ASN A 84 -9.76 -20.95 -5.94
C ASN A 84 -8.99 -19.81 -5.22
N ASN A 85 -9.62 -19.26 -4.18
CA ASN A 85 -9.04 -18.71 -2.94
C ASN A 85 -7.59 -18.16 -2.97
N ASN A 86 -7.31 -17.24 -3.89
CA ASN A 86 -6.14 -16.35 -3.85
C ASN A 86 -6.52 -14.91 -4.27
N SER A 87 -7.81 -14.57 -4.16
CA SER A 87 -8.37 -13.31 -4.66
C SER A 87 -7.95 -12.13 -3.79
N VAL A 88 -7.10 -11.27 -4.33
CA VAL A 88 -6.92 -9.90 -3.85
C VAL A 88 -8.27 -9.19 -4.01
N GLU A 89 -8.81 -8.69 -2.90
CA GLU A 89 -10.02 -7.87 -2.92
C GLU A 89 -9.78 -6.65 -3.82
N ILE A 90 -10.61 -6.48 -4.86
CA ILE A 90 -10.60 -5.27 -5.67
C ILE A 90 -11.32 -4.21 -4.86
N VAL A 91 -10.55 -3.44 -4.08
CA VAL A 91 -11.05 -2.28 -3.36
C VAL A 91 -11.23 -1.13 -4.35
N ASP A 92 -12.46 -0.67 -4.51
CA ASP A 92 -12.75 0.55 -5.26
C ASP A 92 -12.44 1.76 -4.39
N PHE A 93 -11.25 2.34 -4.58
CA PHE A 93 -10.80 3.52 -3.85
C PHE A 93 -11.61 4.78 -4.17
N THR A 94 -12.45 4.77 -5.21
CA THR A 94 -13.30 5.93 -5.55
C THR A 94 -14.54 6.06 -4.67
N MET A 95 -14.90 5.01 -3.91
CA MET A 95 -16.02 5.03 -2.95
C MET A 95 -15.62 5.41 -1.53
N ILE A 96 -14.33 5.68 -1.27
CA ILE A 96 -13.88 6.26 -0.01
C ILE A 96 -14.11 7.79 -0.09
N SER A 97 -15.37 8.20 -0.21
CA SER A 97 -15.78 9.58 0.00
C SER A 97 -16.04 9.78 1.49
N ALA A 98 -15.17 10.56 2.13
CA ALA A 98 -15.24 11.30 3.40
C ALA A 98 -16.50 11.23 4.32
N GLU A 99 -17.10 10.06 4.59
CA GLU A 99 -18.25 9.94 5.51
C GLU A 99 -18.04 9.02 6.72
N ASP A 100 -16.89 8.32 6.82
CA ASP A 100 -16.67 7.35 7.90
C ASP A 100 -15.95 7.90 9.16
N GLU A 101 -15.81 9.23 9.31
CA GLU A 101 -15.23 9.82 10.55
C GLU A 101 -16.16 9.72 11.78
N ASP A 102 -17.46 9.45 11.62
CA ASP A 102 -18.41 9.50 12.75
C ASP A 102 -18.75 8.15 13.41
N LYS A 103 -18.15 7.02 12.99
CA LYS A 103 -18.54 5.70 13.52
C LYS A 103 -17.78 5.21 14.76
N TYR A 104 -16.73 5.92 15.19
CA TYR A 104 -15.93 5.51 16.35
C TYR A 104 -15.64 6.65 17.33
N LYS A 105 -16.64 7.48 17.61
CA LYS A 105 -16.64 8.39 18.75
C LYS A 105 -17.47 7.83 19.91
#